data_AF-A0A200QGX5-F1
#
_entry.id   AF-A0A200QGX5-F1
#
_cell.length_a   1.000
_cell.length_b   1.000
_cell.length_c   1.000
_cell.angle_alpha   90.00
_cell.angle_beta   90.00
_cell.angle_gamma   90.00
#
_symmetry.space_group_name_H-M   'P 1'
#
loop_
_entity.id
_entity.type
_entity.pdbx_description
1 polymer ?
#
loop_
_entity_poly.entity_id
_entity_poly.type
_entity_poly.pdbx_seq_one_letter_code
_entity_poly.pdbx_strand_id
1 'polypeptide(L)'
;MDRCREGDGASPSKKEDSSETLFPELLNFACRAQTLISELLILSARIPPEFVDPRYDPVLFDLRYFDSPHDFEARIDGNAGLEELEDQLRESCSVFMQRFFLLANGIVVYHQELLKYLNDLQEGMHVKSTLERVIENEEGRQLLTESLALFGCLLLLMEHHMSGSLREKLLVAHLRHDRCFDAPNLEVMCLLCRVHPSNTSGSLRQVQSSRSGSVMVLVQKPEDLFMRFPFPKQVLDSVLSCLKDCDLYNRILHYPDPEHCSVALASQAGYLYILLFYLPVMLHNEFVMREIVDRFFRDSLVVPIFMYFTVDLSLSWDTYKGAKASLSSCLMPSFIHDQCQLHYMKVNDLMSELCSALSNRVLNRDYVLNNSQSLLALVRNCNVSLRWLLLHRTSNNKKVRDTVISAGTAHQIEEEALLSFLLKTSQFEFEVNQLYTELMESKGTLWQESKGHASESMQELSEYFSGSRTLSWKIKDENLMDLFKSLCVQA
;
A
#
# COMPACT_ATOMS: atom_id res chain seq x y z
N MET A 1 -35.60 23.71 57.96
CA MET A 1 -35.04 22.89 59.06
C MET A 1 -34.46 21.65 58.40
N ASP A 2 -33.21 21.73 57.94
CA ASP A 2 -31.98 21.34 58.70
C ASP A 2 -31.89 19.80 58.79
N ARG A 3 -30.87 19.05 58.32
CA ARG A 3 -29.46 19.21 57.89
C ARG A 3 -29.11 17.97 57.01
N CYS A 4 -28.39 18.04 55.89
CA CYS A 4 -26.93 18.14 55.67
C CYS A 4 -26.06 16.91 56.05
N ARG A 5 -25.32 16.42 55.00
CA ARG A 5 -24.02 15.69 54.94
C ARG A 5 -24.00 14.18 55.19
N GLU A 6 -23.17 13.35 54.57
CA GLU A 6 -22.16 13.36 53.47
C GLU A 6 -21.78 11.86 53.31
N GLY A 7 -21.33 11.40 52.14
CA GLY A 7 -20.75 10.04 52.04
C GLY A 7 -20.59 9.51 50.63
N ASP A 8 -19.45 9.85 50.03
CA ASP A 8 -18.91 9.38 48.75
C ASP A 8 -19.00 7.87 48.50
N GLY A 9 -19.20 7.53 47.23
CA GLY A 9 -19.06 6.17 46.73
C GLY A 9 -19.40 6.05 45.25
N ALA A 10 -19.15 7.09 44.45
CA ALA A 10 -19.21 6.96 43.00
C ALA A 10 -18.00 6.13 42.55
N SER A 11 -18.22 4.82 42.41
CA SER A 11 -17.31 3.90 41.74
C SER A 11 -16.88 4.52 40.41
N PRO A 12 -15.57 4.68 40.14
CA PRO A 12 -15.13 5.17 38.86
C PRO A 12 -15.56 4.13 37.83
N SER A 13 -16.40 4.56 36.88
CA SER A 13 -16.54 3.85 35.62
C SER A 13 -15.13 3.68 35.08
N LYS A 14 -14.64 2.44 35.16
CA LYS A 14 -13.46 2.01 34.43
C LYS A 14 -13.69 2.48 32.99
N LYS A 15 -12.93 3.50 32.57
CA LYS A 15 -12.60 3.66 31.17
C LYS A 15 -12.01 2.31 30.78
N GLU A 16 -12.78 1.53 30.05
CA GLU A 16 -12.27 0.36 29.36
C GLU A 16 -11.20 0.88 28.39
N ASP A 17 -9.94 0.77 28.81
CA ASP A 17 -8.84 0.53 27.89
C ASP A 17 -9.27 -0.63 26.99
N SER A 18 -9.72 -0.31 25.78
CA SER A 18 -10.18 -1.31 24.81
C SER A 18 -9.77 -0.88 23.40
N SER A 19 -8.48 -0.70 23.20
CA SER A 19 -7.87 -1.01 21.90
C SER A 19 -7.15 -2.37 21.99
N GLU A 20 -7.81 -3.38 22.56
CA GLU A 20 -7.35 -4.76 22.38
C GLU A 20 -7.49 -5.07 20.88
N THR A 21 -6.37 -5.20 20.20
CA THR A 21 -6.33 -5.59 18.78
C THR A 21 -7.08 -6.92 18.65
N LEU A 22 -8.18 -6.94 17.90
CA LEU A 22 -9.08 -8.10 17.84
C LEU A 22 -8.43 -9.32 17.17
N PHE A 23 -7.43 -9.09 16.31
CA PHE A 23 -6.74 -10.12 15.53
C PHE A 23 -5.20 -9.97 15.60
N PRO A 24 -4.58 -10.17 16.78
CA PRO A 24 -3.16 -9.93 16.97
C PRO A 24 -2.27 -10.89 16.15
N GLU A 25 -2.72 -12.12 15.89
CA GLU A 25 -2.00 -13.07 15.03
C GLU A 25 -1.93 -12.57 13.57
N LEU A 26 -3.03 -12.05 13.01
CA LEU A 26 -3.07 -11.48 11.66
C LEU A 26 -2.21 -10.22 11.56
N LEU A 27 -2.25 -9.35 12.57
CA LEU A 27 -1.37 -8.18 12.63
C LEU A 27 0.11 -8.62 12.62
N ASN A 28 0.47 -9.63 13.39
CA ASN A 28 1.82 -10.17 13.40
C ASN A 28 2.23 -10.76 12.03
N PHE A 29 1.31 -11.42 11.32
CA PHE A 29 1.57 -11.87 9.94
C PHE A 29 1.80 -10.70 8.98
N ALA A 30 1.01 -9.63 9.04
CA ALA A 30 1.24 -8.44 8.22
C ALA A 30 2.62 -7.81 8.50
N CYS A 31 2.97 -7.62 9.78
CA CYS A 31 4.27 -7.05 10.18
C CYS A 31 5.46 -7.93 9.76
N ARG A 32 5.35 -9.25 9.94
CA ARG A 32 6.40 -10.21 9.54
C ARG A 32 6.61 -10.21 8.02
N ALA A 33 5.53 -10.17 7.23
CA ALA A 33 5.65 -10.10 5.77
C ALA A 33 6.41 -8.84 5.32
N GLN A 34 6.09 -7.68 5.89
CA GLN A 34 6.81 -6.43 5.60
C GLN A 34 8.28 -6.49 6.01
N THR A 35 8.59 -7.15 7.13
CA THR A 35 9.97 -7.36 7.60
C THR A 35 10.76 -8.24 6.63
N LEU A 36 10.16 -9.34 6.15
CA LEU A 36 10.76 -10.22 5.15
C LEU A 36 10.99 -9.51 3.81
N ILE A 37 10.01 -8.70 3.35
CA ILE A 37 10.18 -7.89 2.14
C ILE A 37 11.33 -6.90 2.32
N SER A 38 11.41 -6.24 3.47
CA SER A 38 12.49 -5.27 3.75
C SER A 38 13.87 -5.93 3.74
N GLU A 39 14.03 -7.08 4.38
CA GLU A 39 15.28 -7.84 4.39
C GLU A 39 15.64 -8.33 2.97
N LEU A 40 14.67 -8.83 2.21
CA LEU A 40 14.85 -9.20 0.81
C LEU A 40 15.39 -8.02 -0.02
N LEU A 41 14.76 -6.85 0.10
CA LEU A 41 15.18 -5.66 -0.66
C LEU A 41 16.60 -5.23 -0.27
N ILE A 42 16.93 -5.26 1.03
CA ILE A 42 18.29 -4.96 1.52
C ILE A 42 19.33 -5.94 0.95
N LEU A 43 19.06 -7.24 0.97
CA LEU A 43 19.97 -8.25 0.44
C LEU A 43 20.12 -8.15 -1.07
N SER A 44 19.02 -7.92 -1.80
CA SER A 44 19.05 -7.78 -3.26
C SER A 44 19.88 -6.58 -3.74
N ALA A 45 19.92 -5.50 -2.97
CA ALA A 45 20.72 -4.33 -3.27
C ALA A 45 22.23 -4.54 -2.98
N ARG A 46 22.59 -5.61 -2.26
CA ARG A 46 23.94 -5.87 -1.74
C ARG A 46 24.47 -7.25 -2.13
N ILE A 47 24.02 -7.79 -3.27
CA ILE A 47 24.53 -9.06 -3.80
C ILE A 47 26.05 -8.95 -3.97
N PRO A 48 26.85 -9.84 -3.36
CA PRO A 48 28.31 -9.79 -3.48
C PRO A 48 28.75 -9.97 -4.94
N PRO A 49 29.77 -9.22 -5.41
CA PRO A 49 30.24 -9.29 -6.79
C PRO A 49 30.70 -10.69 -7.21
N GLU A 50 31.15 -11.52 -6.28
CA GLU A 50 31.57 -12.90 -6.49
C GLU A 50 30.46 -13.77 -7.08
N PHE A 51 29.18 -13.51 -6.76
CA PHE A 51 28.05 -14.25 -7.33
C PHE A 51 27.65 -13.80 -8.74
N VAL A 52 28.24 -12.70 -9.22
CA VAL A 52 28.01 -12.15 -10.56
C VAL A 52 29.22 -12.37 -11.46
N ASP A 53 30.41 -12.51 -10.87
CA ASP A 53 31.66 -12.70 -11.58
C ASP A 53 31.79 -14.15 -12.12
N PRO A 54 31.90 -14.34 -13.45
CA PRO A 54 32.01 -15.67 -14.05
C PRO A 54 33.22 -16.49 -13.57
N ARG A 55 34.22 -15.84 -12.97
CA ARG A 55 35.38 -16.54 -12.39
C ARG A 55 34.98 -17.52 -11.28
N TYR A 56 33.91 -17.24 -10.54
CA TYR A 56 33.43 -18.10 -9.45
C TYR A 56 32.41 -19.15 -9.91
N ASP A 57 31.95 -19.12 -11.18
CA ASP A 57 31.01 -20.12 -11.70
C ASP A 57 31.44 -21.59 -11.49
N PRO A 58 32.73 -21.95 -11.57
CA PRO A 58 33.17 -23.33 -11.34
C PRO A 58 32.97 -23.84 -9.90
N VAL A 59 32.86 -22.93 -8.90
CA VAL A 59 32.68 -23.27 -7.47
C VAL A 59 31.27 -22.96 -6.96
N LEU A 60 30.46 -22.26 -7.76
CA LEU A 60 29.07 -21.92 -7.46
C LEU A 60 28.11 -22.94 -8.11
N PHE A 61 27.65 -23.88 -7.30
CA PHE A 61 26.75 -24.95 -7.75
C PHE A 61 25.28 -24.59 -7.56
N ASP A 62 24.42 -25.18 -8.39
CA ASP A 62 22.96 -25.06 -8.28
C ASP A 62 22.36 -26.25 -7.52
N LEU A 63 21.03 -26.34 -7.44
CA LEU A 63 20.34 -27.38 -6.65
C LEU A 63 20.66 -28.81 -7.10
N ARG A 64 21.21 -29.03 -8.32
CA ARG A 64 21.66 -30.35 -8.77
C ARG A 64 22.80 -30.90 -7.90
N TYR A 65 23.48 -30.03 -7.15
CA TYR A 65 24.46 -30.42 -6.15
C TYR A 65 23.90 -31.49 -5.19
N PHE A 66 22.65 -31.36 -4.74
CA PHE A 66 22.06 -32.29 -3.78
C PHE A 66 21.78 -33.68 -4.37
N ASP A 67 21.68 -33.81 -5.69
CA ASP A 67 21.46 -35.10 -6.36
C ASP A 67 22.77 -35.92 -6.39
N SER A 68 23.93 -35.27 -6.52
CA SER A 68 25.23 -35.93 -6.66
C SER A 68 26.40 -35.13 -6.06
N PRO A 69 26.46 -34.89 -4.74
CA PRO A 69 27.47 -34.02 -4.13
C PRO A 69 28.91 -34.41 -4.44
N HIS A 70 29.21 -35.72 -4.43
CA HIS A 70 30.55 -36.25 -4.69
C HIS A 70 31.10 -35.86 -6.07
N ASP A 71 30.24 -35.81 -7.10
CA ASP A 71 30.66 -35.46 -8.46
C ASP A 71 31.04 -33.98 -8.57
N PHE A 72 30.42 -33.13 -7.75
CA PHE A 72 30.74 -31.70 -7.69
C PHE A 72 32.00 -31.43 -6.87
N GLU A 73 32.15 -32.05 -5.70
CA GLU A 73 33.33 -31.87 -4.85
C GLU A 73 34.61 -32.40 -5.53
N ALA A 74 34.53 -33.55 -6.21
CA ALA A 74 35.67 -34.12 -6.96
C ALA A 74 36.20 -33.21 -8.08
N ARG A 75 35.43 -32.20 -8.53
CA ARG A 75 35.89 -31.20 -9.51
C ARG A 75 36.78 -30.13 -8.90
N ILE A 76 36.61 -29.88 -7.59
CA ILE A 76 37.38 -28.90 -6.83
C ILE A 76 38.60 -29.59 -6.21
N ASP A 77 38.41 -30.79 -5.65
CA ASP A 77 39.44 -31.56 -4.97
C ASP A 77 40.70 -31.75 -5.84
N GLY A 78 41.84 -31.26 -5.36
CA GLY A 78 43.12 -31.39 -6.06
C GLY A 78 43.37 -30.32 -7.12
N ASN A 79 42.48 -29.35 -7.26
CA ASN A 79 42.68 -28.15 -8.07
C ASN A 79 42.89 -26.92 -7.18
N ALA A 80 44.16 -26.62 -6.90
CA ALA A 80 44.56 -25.52 -6.02
C ALA A 80 43.92 -24.15 -6.37
N GLY A 81 43.66 -23.88 -7.66
CA GLY A 81 43.03 -22.63 -8.07
C GLY A 81 41.53 -22.56 -7.75
N LEU A 82 40.81 -23.69 -7.76
CA LEU A 82 39.40 -23.75 -7.38
C LEU A 82 39.24 -23.77 -5.86
N GLU A 83 40.14 -24.46 -5.15
CA GLU A 83 40.20 -24.43 -3.68
C GLU A 83 40.45 -23.00 -3.17
N GLU A 84 41.38 -22.25 -3.78
CA GLU A 84 41.63 -20.85 -3.43
C GLU A 84 40.41 -19.95 -3.68
N LEU A 85 39.69 -20.16 -4.79
CA LEU A 85 38.46 -19.41 -5.10
C LEU A 85 37.33 -19.71 -4.10
N GLU A 86 37.21 -20.96 -3.66
CA GLU A 86 36.24 -21.35 -2.63
C GLU A 86 36.57 -20.71 -1.27
N ASP A 87 37.85 -20.68 -0.91
CA ASP A 87 38.32 -20.00 0.30
C ASP A 87 38.00 -18.50 0.28
N GLN A 88 38.26 -17.83 -0.85
CA GLN A 88 37.92 -16.42 -1.05
C GLN A 88 36.41 -16.17 -0.93
N LEU A 89 35.59 -16.99 -1.60
CA LEU A 89 34.13 -16.91 -1.53
C LEU A 89 33.63 -17.04 -0.08
N ARG A 90 34.19 -17.99 0.66
CA ARG A 90 33.84 -18.24 2.06
C ARG A 90 34.20 -17.05 2.95
N GLU A 91 35.41 -16.52 2.83
CA GLU A 91 35.87 -15.40 3.64
C GLU A 91 35.09 -14.11 3.37
N SER A 92 34.77 -13.82 2.10
CA SER A 92 34.11 -12.57 1.73
C SER A 92 32.58 -12.62 1.86
N CYS A 93 31.95 -13.77 1.62
CA CYS A 93 30.50 -13.86 1.45
C CYS A 93 29.73 -14.61 2.56
N SER A 94 30.41 -15.25 3.53
CA SER A 94 29.76 -16.08 4.56
C SER A 94 28.58 -15.41 5.26
N VAL A 95 28.76 -14.17 5.73
CA VAL A 95 27.71 -13.39 6.42
C VAL A 95 26.51 -13.12 5.50
N PHE A 96 26.76 -12.81 4.23
CA PHE A 96 25.68 -12.57 3.27
C PHE A 96 24.90 -13.87 2.99
N MET A 97 25.62 -14.97 2.74
CA MET A 97 25.05 -16.30 2.52
C MET A 97 24.17 -16.74 3.69
N GLN A 98 24.63 -16.55 4.93
CA GLN A 98 23.87 -16.85 6.14
C GLN A 98 22.60 -16.00 6.24
N ARG A 99 22.68 -14.68 5.99
CA ARG A 99 21.49 -13.82 6.00
C ARG A 99 20.47 -14.23 4.94
N PHE A 100 20.93 -14.57 3.74
CA PHE A 100 20.05 -15.08 2.69
C PHE A 100 19.38 -16.39 3.10
N PHE A 101 20.12 -17.31 3.71
CA PHE A 101 19.56 -18.56 4.22
C PHE A 101 18.48 -18.33 5.29
N LEU A 102 18.74 -17.43 6.25
CA LEU A 102 17.78 -17.06 7.28
C LEU A 102 16.53 -16.39 6.69
N LEU A 103 16.70 -15.53 5.68
CA LEU A 103 15.58 -14.95 4.93
C LEU A 103 14.76 -16.08 4.29
N ALA A 104 15.37 -16.94 3.48
CA ALA A 104 14.68 -18.01 2.77
C ALA A 104 13.92 -18.95 3.74
N ASN A 105 14.53 -19.33 4.86
CA ASN A 105 13.85 -20.09 5.91
C ASN A 105 12.69 -19.28 6.53
N GLY A 106 12.88 -17.99 6.81
CA GLY A 106 11.84 -17.11 7.34
C GLY A 106 10.61 -16.99 6.42
N ILE A 107 10.82 -16.94 5.10
CA ILE A 107 9.75 -16.95 4.09
C ILE A 107 8.97 -18.26 4.13
N VAL A 108 9.66 -19.39 4.19
CA VAL A 108 9.02 -20.71 4.26
C VAL A 108 8.23 -20.89 5.55
N VAL A 109 8.82 -20.56 6.70
CA VAL A 109 8.16 -20.64 8.00
C VAL A 109 6.93 -19.73 8.04
N TYR A 110 7.02 -18.51 7.49
CA TYR A 110 5.89 -17.61 7.37
C TYR A 110 4.71 -18.26 6.63
N HIS A 111 4.98 -18.84 5.45
CA HIS A 111 3.94 -19.49 4.65
C HIS A 111 3.30 -20.67 5.38
N GLN A 112 4.11 -21.56 5.96
CA GLN A 112 3.62 -22.74 6.67
C GLN A 112 2.76 -22.36 7.88
N GLU A 113 3.18 -21.37 8.67
CA GLU A 113 2.43 -20.91 9.83
C GLU A 113 1.14 -20.20 9.44
N LEU A 114 1.17 -19.36 8.40
CA LEU A 114 -0.03 -18.72 7.88
C LEU A 114 -1.00 -19.77 7.33
N LEU A 115 -0.52 -20.71 6.52
CA LEU A 115 -1.35 -21.79 5.96
C LEU A 115 -2.02 -22.61 7.08
N LYS A 116 -1.27 -22.97 8.12
CA LYS A 116 -1.83 -23.65 9.30
C LYS A 116 -2.92 -22.81 9.96
N TYR A 117 -2.64 -21.53 10.22
CA TYR A 117 -3.62 -20.61 10.81
C TYR A 117 -4.91 -20.50 9.98
N LEU A 118 -4.80 -20.43 8.65
CA LEU A 118 -5.95 -20.36 7.75
C LEU A 118 -6.77 -21.64 7.76
N ASN A 119 -6.12 -22.81 7.80
CA ASN A 119 -6.82 -24.10 7.94
C ASN A 119 -7.54 -24.18 9.29
N ASP A 120 -6.88 -23.76 10.38
CA ASP A 120 -7.47 -23.74 11.72
C ASP A 120 -8.70 -22.80 11.78
N LEU A 121 -8.66 -21.66 11.08
CA LEU A 121 -9.81 -20.74 10.97
C LEU A 121 -10.98 -21.36 10.16
N GLN A 122 -10.68 -22.07 9.07
CA GLN A 122 -11.68 -22.67 8.20
C GLN A 122 -12.37 -23.86 8.87
N GLU A 123 -11.62 -24.67 9.62
CA GLU A 123 -12.13 -25.84 10.33
C GLU A 123 -12.79 -25.48 11.67
N GLY A 124 -12.77 -24.19 12.07
CA GLY A 124 -13.26 -23.74 13.36
C GLY A 124 -12.43 -24.24 14.54
N MET A 125 -11.21 -24.72 14.28
CA MET A 125 -10.27 -25.26 15.26
C MET A 125 -9.49 -24.15 15.97
N HIS A 126 -9.49 -22.94 15.41
CA HIS A 126 -8.85 -21.79 16.03
C HIS A 126 -9.69 -21.24 17.20
N VAL A 127 -9.13 -21.31 18.41
CA VAL A 127 -9.83 -21.03 19.68
C VAL A 127 -10.46 -19.62 19.73
N LYS A 128 -9.86 -18.62 19.07
CA LYS A 128 -10.25 -17.22 19.22
C LYS A 128 -11.27 -16.71 18.18
N SER A 129 -11.32 -17.32 16.98
CA SER A 129 -12.14 -16.81 15.87
C SER A 129 -12.31 -17.87 14.77
N THR A 130 -13.37 -17.76 13.98
CA THR A 130 -13.56 -18.48 12.72
C THR A 130 -13.30 -17.58 11.52
N LEU A 131 -13.25 -18.16 10.32
CA LEU A 131 -13.13 -17.40 9.07
C LEU A 131 -14.27 -16.39 8.89
N GLU A 132 -15.51 -16.77 9.17
CA GLU A 132 -16.68 -15.89 9.00
C GLU A 132 -16.55 -14.64 9.87
N ARG A 133 -16.18 -14.81 11.14
CA ARG A 133 -15.98 -13.69 12.07
C ARG A 133 -14.84 -12.77 11.63
N VAL A 134 -13.76 -13.31 11.07
CA VAL A 134 -12.65 -12.50 10.53
C VAL A 134 -13.14 -11.66 9.33
N ILE A 135 -13.93 -12.25 8.43
CA ILE A 135 -14.44 -11.58 7.23
C ILE A 135 -15.51 -10.52 7.56
N GLU A 136 -16.37 -10.77 8.54
CA GLU A 136 -17.40 -9.83 9.00
C GLU A 136 -16.78 -8.59 9.67
N ASN A 137 -15.65 -8.74 10.35
CA ASN A 137 -14.95 -7.64 10.99
C ASN A 137 -14.07 -6.87 9.99
N GLU A 138 -14.14 -5.53 10.04
CA GLU A 138 -13.39 -4.66 9.12
C GLU A 138 -11.87 -4.80 9.23
N GLU A 139 -11.32 -4.78 10.45
CA GLU A 139 -9.88 -4.94 10.70
C GLU A 139 -9.43 -6.36 10.34
N GLY A 140 -10.23 -7.36 10.70
CA GLY A 140 -9.97 -8.77 10.40
C GLY A 140 -9.81 -9.03 8.90
N ARG A 141 -10.76 -8.58 8.08
CA ARG A 141 -10.70 -8.75 6.61
C ARG A 141 -9.54 -7.97 5.97
N GLN A 142 -9.20 -6.78 6.49
CA GLN A 142 -8.04 -6.00 6.01
C GLN A 142 -6.74 -6.77 6.28
N LEU A 143 -6.50 -7.16 7.54
CA LEU A 143 -5.27 -7.86 7.92
C LEU A 143 -5.13 -9.24 7.26
N LEU A 144 -6.24 -9.96 7.09
CA LEU A 144 -6.26 -11.24 6.35
C LEU A 144 -5.85 -11.02 4.89
N THR A 145 -6.44 -10.03 4.23
CA THR A 145 -6.11 -9.67 2.85
C THR A 145 -4.64 -9.31 2.70
N GLU A 146 -4.13 -8.46 3.60
CA GLU A 146 -2.74 -8.00 3.58
C GLU A 146 -1.76 -9.14 3.82
N SER A 147 -2.05 -10.05 4.76
CA SER A 147 -1.19 -11.20 5.05
C SER A 147 -0.98 -12.08 3.81
N LEU A 148 -2.06 -12.34 3.06
CA LEU A 148 -2.01 -13.12 1.82
C LEU A 148 -1.30 -12.35 0.69
N ALA A 149 -1.68 -11.09 0.49
CA ALA A 149 -1.20 -10.29 -0.63
C ALA A 149 0.27 -9.88 -0.47
N LEU A 150 0.73 -9.57 0.75
CA LEU A 150 2.13 -9.25 1.02
C LEU A 150 3.03 -10.47 0.81
N PHE A 151 2.56 -11.68 1.11
CA PHE A 151 3.32 -12.89 0.76
C PHE A 151 3.42 -13.09 -0.76
N GLY A 152 2.33 -12.88 -1.49
CA GLY A 152 2.37 -12.87 -2.96
C GLY A 152 3.31 -11.79 -3.51
N CYS A 153 3.31 -10.59 -2.91
CA CYS A 153 4.23 -9.51 -3.26
C CYS A 153 5.69 -9.90 -3.04
N LEU A 154 5.99 -10.50 -1.89
CA LEU A 154 7.32 -11.00 -1.54
C LEU A 154 7.84 -11.99 -2.58
N LEU A 155 6.99 -12.92 -3.06
CA LEU A 155 7.36 -13.84 -4.14
C LEU A 155 7.69 -13.10 -5.45
N LEU A 156 6.86 -12.15 -5.86
CA LEU A 156 7.07 -11.36 -7.07
C LEU A 156 8.37 -10.53 -7.00
N LEU A 157 8.59 -9.84 -5.87
CA LEU A 157 9.80 -9.05 -5.65
C LEU A 157 11.04 -9.92 -5.59
N MET A 158 10.95 -11.11 -4.99
CA MET A 158 12.07 -12.04 -4.92
C MET A 158 12.47 -12.50 -6.32
N GLU A 159 11.52 -12.89 -7.17
CA GLU A 159 11.82 -13.29 -8.54
C GLU A 159 12.34 -12.12 -9.40
N HIS A 160 11.81 -10.92 -9.19
CA HIS A 160 12.24 -9.70 -9.90
C HIS A 160 13.66 -9.25 -9.55
N HIS A 161 14.04 -9.34 -8.27
CA HIS A 161 15.32 -8.83 -7.78
C HIS A 161 16.41 -9.89 -7.64
N MET A 162 16.04 -11.15 -7.40
CA MET A 162 16.96 -12.25 -7.19
C MET A 162 16.55 -13.42 -8.07
N SER A 163 17.17 -13.53 -9.24
CA SER A 163 16.88 -14.62 -10.18
C SER A 163 17.00 -15.99 -9.49
N GLY A 164 16.19 -16.97 -9.91
CA GLY A 164 16.25 -18.32 -9.36
C GLY A 164 17.66 -18.92 -9.39
N SER A 165 18.44 -18.71 -10.46
CA SER A 165 19.81 -19.23 -10.54
C SER A 165 20.72 -18.65 -9.44
N LEU A 166 20.58 -17.35 -9.13
CA LEU A 166 21.31 -16.74 -8.01
C LEU A 166 20.86 -17.33 -6.67
N ARG A 167 19.56 -17.52 -6.48
CA ARG A 167 18.98 -18.06 -5.23
C ARG A 167 19.41 -19.50 -4.97
N GLU A 168 19.46 -20.33 -6.01
CA GLU A 168 19.98 -21.70 -5.94
C GLU A 168 21.46 -21.70 -5.54
N LYS A 169 22.30 -20.90 -6.23
CA LYS A 169 23.73 -20.77 -5.93
C LYS A 169 24.00 -20.31 -4.51
N LEU A 170 23.27 -19.29 -4.03
CA LEU A 170 23.40 -18.78 -2.66
C LEU A 170 23.05 -19.84 -1.61
N LEU A 171 21.95 -20.56 -1.82
CA LEU A 171 21.51 -21.61 -0.90
C LEU A 171 22.54 -22.73 -0.80
N VAL A 172 23.00 -23.23 -1.95
CA VAL A 172 23.97 -24.34 -1.99
C VAL A 172 25.32 -23.91 -1.43
N ALA A 173 25.81 -22.72 -1.79
CA ALA A 173 27.07 -22.20 -1.27
C ALA A 173 27.06 -22.05 0.26
N HIS A 174 25.95 -21.57 0.85
CA HIS A 174 25.80 -21.50 2.30
C HIS A 174 25.86 -22.90 2.95
N LEU A 175 25.10 -23.86 2.42
CA LEU A 175 25.00 -25.19 3.01
C LEU A 175 26.32 -25.98 2.89
N ARG A 176 27.05 -25.80 1.79
CA ARG A 176 28.42 -26.32 1.63
C ARG A 176 29.37 -25.69 2.66
N HIS A 177 29.28 -24.38 2.87
CA HIS A 177 30.11 -23.66 3.83
C HIS A 177 29.87 -24.14 5.28
N ASP A 178 28.62 -24.19 5.73
CA ASP A 178 28.25 -24.60 7.09
C ASP A 178 28.28 -26.12 7.28
N ARG A 179 28.40 -26.90 6.19
CA ARG A 179 28.33 -28.37 6.17
C ARG A 179 27.06 -28.92 6.84
N CYS A 180 25.97 -28.16 6.75
CA CYS A 180 24.71 -28.47 7.41
C CYS A 180 23.63 -28.74 6.34
N PHE A 181 23.48 -30.00 5.96
CA PHE A 181 22.51 -30.42 4.94
C PHE A 181 21.17 -30.91 5.53
N ASP A 182 21.09 -31.06 6.85
CA ASP A 182 19.90 -31.51 7.57
C ASP A 182 19.07 -30.34 8.12
N ALA A 183 19.16 -29.17 7.49
CA ALA A 183 18.43 -27.99 7.94
C ALA A 183 16.90 -28.22 7.85
N PRO A 184 16.12 -27.75 8.85
CA PRO A 184 14.66 -27.85 8.77
C PRO A 184 14.16 -27.08 7.56
N ASN A 185 13.10 -27.59 6.93
CA ASN A 185 12.47 -26.99 5.75
C ASN A 185 13.35 -26.91 4.48
N LEU A 186 14.52 -27.55 4.43
CA LEU A 186 15.43 -27.46 3.29
C LEU A 186 14.76 -27.78 1.95
N GLU A 187 13.94 -28.81 1.87
CA GLU A 187 13.22 -29.18 0.63
C GLU A 187 12.31 -28.04 0.12
N VAL A 188 11.62 -27.36 1.04
CA VAL A 188 10.73 -26.24 0.70
C VAL A 188 11.53 -24.99 0.37
N MET A 189 12.69 -24.78 1.01
CA MET A 189 13.64 -23.72 0.63
C MET A 189 14.19 -23.96 -0.78
N CYS A 190 14.52 -25.21 -1.13
CA CYS A 190 14.88 -25.57 -2.49
C CYS A 190 13.74 -25.27 -3.48
N LEU A 191 12.49 -25.57 -3.13
CA LEU A 191 11.32 -25.21 -3.95
C LEU A 191 11.16 -23.68 -4.12
N LEU A 192 11.39 -22.92 -3.05
CA LEU A 192 11.39 -21.46 -3.06
C LEU A 192 12.45 -20.97 -4.05
N CYS A 193 13.70 -21.38 -3.87
CA CYS A 193 14.88 -20.93 -4.63
C CYS A 193 14.92 -21.43 -6.08
N ARG A 194 14.20 -22.53 -6.40
CA ARG A 194 14.26 -23.19 -7.69
C ARG A 194 14.00 -22.23 -8.84
N VAL A 195 14.81 -22.34 -9.89
CA VAL A 195 14.67 -21.57 -11.14
C VAL A 195 13.22 -21.59 -11.62
N HIS A 196 12.69 -20.39 -11.87
CA HIS A 196 11.39 -20.21 -12.46
C HIS A 196 11.52 -20.22 -13.99
N PRO A 197 10.82 -21.12 -14.72
CA PRO A 197 10.96 -21.21 -16.17
C PRO A 197 10.45 -19.95 -16.87
N SER A 198 11.37 -19.04 -17.19
CA SER A 198 11.09 -17.95 -18.12
C SER A 198 11.25 -18.45 -19.56
N ASN A 199 10.14 -18.63 -20.27
CA ASN A 199 10.16 -18.91 -21.72
C ASN A 199 10.69 -17.67 -22.46
N THR A 200 12.01 -17.47 -22.50
CA THR A 200 12.63 -16.40 -23.25
C THR A 200 12.79 -16.81 -24.72
N SER A 201 11.67 -16.84 -25.43
CA SER A 201 11.64 -16.83 -26.89
C SER A 201 11.19 -15.44 -27.37
N GLY A 202 12.18 -14.56 -27.66
CA GLY A 202 12.08 -13.68 -28.82
C GLY A 202 11.78 -12.18 -28.67
N SER A 203 11.32 -11.61 -27.55
CA SER A 203 10.99 -10.16 -27.52
C SER A 203 11.36 -9.38 -26.25
N LEU A 204 11.39 -10.03 -25.07
CA LEU A 204 11.59 -9.35 -23.78
C LEU A 204 13.06 -9.17 -23.35
N ARG A 205 14.02 -9.71 -24.12
CA ARG A 205 15.47 -9.55 -23.82
C ARG A 205 15.93 -8.09 -23.81
N GLN A 206 15.19 -7.19 -24.45
CA GLN A 206 15.57 -5.77 -24.51
C GLN A 206 15.22 -4.98 -23.25
N VAL A 207 14.36 -5.51 -22.36
CA VAL A 207 13.95 -4.85 -21.11
C VAL A 207 14.67 -5.40 -19.88
N GLN A 208 15.24 -6.61 -19.97
CA GLN A 208 15.97 -7.23 -18.85
C GLN A 208 17.43 -6.77 -18.72
N SER A 209 17.95 -5.93 -19.65
CA SER A 209 19.30 -5.37 -19.52
C SER A 209 19.37 -4.13 -18.61
N SER A 210 18.23 -3.61 -18.15
CA SER A 210 18.19 -2.51 -17.19
C SER A 210 18.24 -3.03 -15.76
N ARG A 211 19.47 -3.11 -15.24
CA ARG A 211 19.93 -2.78 -13.88
C ARG A 211 19.07 -3.27 -12.70
N SER A 212 19.74 -3.97 -11.77
CA SER A 212 19.31 -4.09 -10.38
C SER A 212 18.78 -2.73 -9.88
N GLY A 213 17.46 -2.64 -9.62
CA GLY A 213 16.78 -1.40 -9.23
C GLY A 213 15.60 -0.95 -10.09
N SER A 214 15.16 -1.71 -11.10
CA SER A 214 13.92 -1.38 -11.82
C SER A 214 12.72 -1.36 -10.87
N VAL A 215 12.07 -0.21 -10.76
CA VAL A 215 10.84 0.00 -9.97
C VAL A 215 9.65 -0.77 -10.55
N MET A 216 9.64 -0.97 -11.87
CA MET A 216 8.59 -1.71 -12.54
C MET A 216 8.89 -3.21 -12.48
N VAL A 217 8.05 -3.92 -11.74
CA VAL A 217 8.12 -5.37 -11.50
C VAL A 217 7.59 -6.10 -12.72
N LEU A 218 8.38 -7.04 -13.23
CA LEU A 218 8.00 -7.86 -14.38
C LEU A 218 8.35 -9.33 -14.11
N VAL A 219 7.34 -10.12 -13.78
CA VAL A 219 7.47 -11.57 -13.59
C VAL A 219 6.63 -12.26 -14.65
N GLN A 220 7.24 -13.20 -15.39
CA GLN A 220 6.54 -14.01 -16.38
C GLN A 220 5.87 -15.19 -15.69
N LYS A 221 4.61 -15.49 -16.05
CA LYS A 221 3.83 -16.59 -15.45
C LYS A 221 3.89 -16.61 -13.92
N PRO A 222 3.50 -15.53 -13.23
CA PRO A 222 3.50 -15.47 -11.77
C PRO A 222 2.65 -16.58 -11.12
N GLU A 223 1.62 -17.10 -11.80
CA GLU A 223 0.80 -18.21 -11.32
C GLU A 223 1.61 -19.47 -11.00
N ASP A 224 2.63 -19.78 -11.80
CA ASP A 224 3.51 -20.95 -11.58
C ASP A 224 4.36 -20.80 -10.31
N LEU A 225 4.73 -19.57 -9.94
CA LEU A 225 5.43 -19.26 -8.70
C LEU A 225 4.48 -19.38 -7.49
N PHE A 226 3.26 -18.88 -7.64
CA PHE A 226 2.24 -18.87 -6.60
C PHE A 226 1.70 -20.28 -6.31
N MET A 227 1.61 -21.12 -7.34
CA MET A 227 1.24 -22.54 -7.22
C MET A 227 2.22 -23.37 -6.37
N ARG A 228 3.46 -22.90 -6.15
CA ARG A 228 4.41 -23.54 -5.23
C ARG A 228 4.03 -23.33 -3.75
N PHE A 229 3.27 -22.28 -3.46
CA PHE A 229 2.88 -21.88 -2.11
C PHE A 229 1.37 -21.57 -2.05
N PRO A 230 0.50 -22.57 -2.27
CA PRO A 230 -0.94 -22.35 -2.32
C PRO A 230 -1.51 -21.96 -0.95
N PHE A 231 -2.66 -21.28 -0.98
CA PHE A 231 -3.51 -21.02 0.18
C PHE A 231 -4.87 -21.72 0.03
N PRO A 232 -5.64 -21.90 1.11
CA PRO A 232 -6.93 -22.57 1.05
C PRO A 232 -7.89 -21.82 0.12
N LYS A 233 -8.46 -22.54 -0.84
CA LYS A 233 -9.30 -21.93 -1.89
C LYS A 233 -10.50 -21.17 -1.33
N GLN A 234 -11.16 -21.70 -0.30
CA GLN A 234 -12.31 -21.05 0.33
C GLN A 234 -11.95 -19.68 0.91
N VAL A 235 -10.80 -19.58 1.58
CA VAL A 235 -10.27 -18.31 2.10
C VAL A 235 -10.00 -17.33 0.96
N LEU A 236 -9.33 -17.78 -0.11
CA LEU A 236 -9.04 -16.95 -1.28
C LEU A 236 -10.32 -16.45 -1.96
N ASP A 237 -11.31 -17.32 -2.15
CA ASP A 237 -12.60 -16.96 -2.73
C ASP A 237 -13.31 -15.90 -1.87
N SER A 238 -13.35 -16.08 -0.54
CA SER A 238 -13.94 -15.08 0.39
C SER A 238 -13.23 -13.73 0.33
N VAL A 239 -11.90 -13.73 0.38
CA VAL A 239 -11.09 -12.50 0.33
C VAL A 239 -11.26 -11.78 -1.01
N LEU A 240 -11.24 -12.52 -2.12
CA LEU A 240 -11.44 -11.94 -3.46
C LEU A 240 -12.84 -11.38 -3.64
N SER A 241 -13.87 -12.04 -3.10
CA SER A 241 -15.23 -11.47 -3.05
C SER A 241 -15.25 -10.15 -2.26
N CYS A 242 -14.64 -10.10 -1.07
CA CYS A 242 -14.54 -8.86 -0.31
C CYS A 242 -13.79 -7.76 -1.07
N LEU A 243 -12.67 -8.10 -1.72
CA LEU A 243 -11.90 -7.16 -2.54
C LEU A 243 -12.68 -6.67 -3.76
N LYS A 244 -13.55 -7.49 -4.36
CA LYS A 244 -14.33 -7.09 -5.53
C LYS A 244 -15.53 -6.22 -5.15
N ASP A 245 -16.21 -6.57 -4.07
CA ASP A 245 -17.53 -6.04 -3.75
C ASP A 245 -17.46 -4.88 -2.75
N CYS A 246 -16.54 -4.92 -1.77
CA CYS A 246 -16.42 -3.94 -0.70
C CYS A 246 -15.42 -2.80 -1.01
N ASP A 247 -15.57 -1.68 -0.29
CA ASP A 247 -14.50 -0.68 -0.10
C ASP A 247 -13.73 -1.06 1.16
N LEU A 248 -12.73 -1.94 1.00
CA LEU A 248 -12.07 -2.63 2.11
C LEU A 248 -11.45 -1.66 3.11
N TYR A 249 -10.97 -0.51 2.63
CA TYR A 249 -10.26 0.52 3.39
C TYR A 249 -11.07 1.80 3.59
N ASN A 250 -12.38 1.77 3.32
CA ASN A 250 -13.29 2.92 3.46
C ASN A 250 -12.79 4.20 2.77
N ARG A 251 -12.17 4.06 1.59
CA ARG A 251 -11.54 5.18 0.87
C ARG A 251 -12.52 5.96 0.00
N ILE A 252 -13.56 5.34 -0.54
CA ILE A 252 -14.53 5.98 -1.44
C ILE A 252 -15.22 7.16 -0.77
N LEU A 253 -15.52 7.06 0.53
CA LEU A 253 -16.11 8.17 1.30
C LEU A 253 -15.24 9.44 1.23
N HIS A 254 -13.92 9.29 1.14
CA HIS A 254 -12.98 10.41 1.06
C HIS A 254 -12.79 10.93 -0.37
N TYR A 255 -13.23 10.19 -1.40
CA TYR A 255 -13.18 10.56 -2.81
C TYR A 255 -14.59 10.56 -3.42
N PRO A 256 -15.40 11.60 -3.14
CA PRO A 256 -16.81 11.63 -3.54
C PRO A 256 -17.02 11.80 -5.05
N ASP A 257 -16.00 12.25 -5.79
CA ASP A 257 -16.05 12.37 -7.24
C ASP A 257 -15.92 10.97 -7.89
N PRO A 258 -16.88 10.54 -8.72
CA PRO A 258 -16.79 9.27 -9.45
C PRO A 258 -15.52 9.12 -10.30
N GLU A 259 -14.95 10.22 -10.81
CA GLU A 259 -13.69 10.20 -11.57
C GLU A 259 -12.50 9.77 -10.69
N HIS A 260 -12.61 9.84 -9.37
CA HIS A 260 -11.53 9.50 -8.44
C HIS A 260 -11.57 8.05 -7.94
N CYS A 261 -12.53 7.24 -8.42
CA CYS A 261 -12.77 5.89 -7.91
C CYS A 261 -11.52 4.99 -8.00
N SER A 262 -10.82 5.00 -9.13
CA SER A 262 -9.59 4.21 -9.34
C SER A 262 -8.47 4.60 -8.38
N VAL A 263 -8.34 5.90 -8.07
CA VAL A 263 -7.36 6.42 -7.11
C VAL A 263 -7.75 6.06 -5.68
N ALA A 264 -9.04 6.17 -5.34
CA ALA A 264 -9.56 5.82 -4.02
C ALA A 264 -9.29 4.35 -3.69
N LEU A 265 -9.51 3.46 -4.67
CA LEU A 265 -9.36 2.02 -4.52
C LEU A 265 -7.95 1.52 -4.88
N ALA A 266 -6.97 2.38 -5.13
CA ALA A 266 -5.71 1.96 -5.74
C ALA A 266 -4.90 0.96 -4.89
N SER A 267 -4.86 1.12 -3.56
CA SER A 267 -4.17 0.15 -2.68
C SER A 267 -4.85 -1.22 -2.71
N GLN A 268 -6.19 -1.22 -2.67
CA GLN A 268 -7.01 -2.42 -2.79
C GLN A 268 -6.81 -3.11 -4.15
N ALA A 269 -6.73 -2.31 -5.22
CA ALA A 269 -6.46 -2.77 -6.57
C ALA A 269 -5.09 -3.47 -6.68
N GLY A 270 -4.06 -2.96 -6.00
CA GLY A 270 -2.75 -3.60 -5.92
C GLY A 270 -2.80 -4.99 -5.28
N TYR A 271 -3.52 -5.14 -4.17
CA TYR A 271 -3.72 -6.45 -3.53
C TYR A 271 -4.56 -7.40 -4.38
N LEU A 272 -5.62 -6.89 -5.02
CA LEU A 272 -6.42 -7.66 -5.96
C LEU A 272 -5.58 -8.19 -7.12
N TYR A 273 -4.75 -7.34 -7.73
CA TYR A 273 -3.82 -7.75 -8.79
C TYR A 273 -2.94 -8.94 -8.37
N ILE A 274 -2.36 -8.90 -7.17
CA ILE A 274 -1.51 -9.97 -6.65
C ILE A 274 -2.33 -11.25 -6.43
N LEU A 275 -3.47 -11.14 -5.74
CA LEU A 275 -4.25 -12.32 -5.33
C LEU A 275 -4.92 -13.04 -6.50
N LEU A 276 -5.18 -12.35 -7.62
CA LEU A 276 -5.69 -12.98 -8.84
C LEU A 276 -4.76 -14.10 -9.38
N PHE A 277 -3.46 -14.06 -9.10
CA PHE A 277 -2.53 -15.11 -9.53
C PHE A 277 -2.62 -16.41 -8.73
N TYR A 278 -3.25 -16.41 -7.55
CA TYR A 278 -3.61 -17.65 -6.86
C TYR A 278 -4.82 -18.35 -7.52
N LEU A 279 -5.66 -17.60 -8.24
CA LEU A 279 -6.83 -18.12 -8.96
C LEU A 279 -6.80 -17.71 -10.45
N PRO A 280 -5.84 -18.22 -11.25
CA PRO A 280 -5.64 -17.80 -12.65
C PRO A 280 -6.86 -18.05 -13.55
N VAL A 281 -7.79 -18.92 -13.14
CA VAL A 281 -9.08 -19.12 -13.81
C VAL A 281 -9.88 -17.80 -13.92
N MET A 282 -9.80 -16.93 -12.90
CA MET A 282 -10.45 -15.61 -12.93
C MET A 282 -9.88 -14.71 -14.01
N LEU A 283 -8.55 -14.68 -14.19
CA LEU A 283 -7.86 -13.88 -15.21
C LEU A 283 -8.27 -14.28 -16.65
N HIS A 284 -8.69 -15.53 -16.84
CA HIS A 284 -9.21 -16.01 -18.12
C HIS A 284 -10.73 -15.79 -18.30
N ASN A 285 -11.46 -15.42 -17.25
CA ASN A 285 -12.89 -15.17 -17.31
C ASN A 285 -13.18 -13.71 -17.68
N GLU A 286 -13.65 -13.48 -18.90
CA GLU A 286 -13.92 -12.14 -19.44
C GLU A 286 -14.97 -11.36 -18.64
N PHE A 287 -16.02 -12.03 -18.13
CA PHE A 287 -17.08 -11.34 -17.37
C PHE A 287 -16.56 -10.83 -16.03
N VAL A 288 -15.82 -11.67 -15.30
CA VAL A 288 -15.22 -11.32 -14.01
C VAL A 288 -14.16 -10.23 -14.21
N MET A 289 -13.29 -10.38 -15.21
CA MET A 289 -12.25 -9.39 -15.46
C MET A 289 -12.79 -8.05 -15.96
N ARG A 290 -13.91 -8.02 -16.69
CA ARG A 290 -14.55 -6.78 -17.09
C ARG A 290 -15.05 -6.00 -15.87
N GLU A 291 -15.74 -6.68 -14.94
CA GLU A 291 -16.19 -6.06 -13.68
C GLU A 291 -15.01 -5.48 -12.88
N ILE A 292 -13.91 -6.25 -12.77
CA ILE A 292 -12.69 -5.83 -12.08
C ILE A 292 -12.04 -4.63 -12.77
N VAL A 293 -11.88 -4.66 -14.09
CA VAL A 293 -11.27 -3.56 -14.85
C VAL A 293 -12.11 -2.30 -14.73
N ASP A 294 -13.43 -2.40 -14.91
CA ASP A 294 -14.32 -1.25 -14.88
C ASP A 294 -14.36 -0.54 -13.52
N ARG A 295 -14.14 -1.29 -12.42
CA ARG A 295 -14.12 -0.77 -11.05
C ARG A 295 -12.75 -0.26 -10.60
N PHE A 296 -11.67 -0.98 -10.92
CA PHE A 296 -10.35 -0.72 -10.33
C PHE A 296 -9.32 -0.14 -11.30
N PHE A 297 -9.42 -0.45 -12.60
CA PHE A 297 -8.31 -0.24 -13.56
C PHE A 297 -8.71 0.54 -14.81
N ARG A 298 -9.91 1.14 -14.84
CA ARG A 298 -10.49 1.83 -16.00
C ARG A 298 -9.54 2.85 -16.63
N ASP A 299 -8.86 3.62 -15.81
CA ASP A 299 -7.93 4.69 -16.16
C ASP A 299 -6.55 4.48 -15.53
N SER A 300 -6.30 3.34 -14.88
CA SER A 300 -5.03 3.04 -14.20
C SER A 300 -4.39 1.78 -14.76
N LEU A 301 -3.44 1.96 -15.69
CA LEU A 301 -2.69 0.86 -16.32
C LEU A 301 -1.41 0.52 -15.56
N VAL A 302 -0.83 1.49 -14.85
CA VAL A 302 0.34 1.30 -14.00
C VAL A 302 -0.10 1.28 -12.55
N VAL A 303 0.02 0.11 -11.93
CA VAL A 303 -0.55 -0.18 -10.61
C VAL A 303 0.58 -0.37 -9.60
N PRO A 304 0.60 0.37 -8.48
CA PRO A 304 1.52 0.08 -7.39
C PRO A 304 1.06 -1.16 -6.63
N ILE A 305 1.99 -2.09 -6.40
CA ILE A 305 1.72 -3.35 -5.70
C ILE A 305 2.34 -3.38 -4.29
N PHE A 306 3.39 -2.59 -4.06
CA PHE A 306 3.99 -2.40 -2.74
C PHE A 306 4.90 -1.16 -2.75
N MET A 307 4.62 -0.20 -1.87
CA MET A 307 5.36 1.07 -1.81
C MET A 307 5.47 1.71 -3.21
N TYR A 308 6.69 1.91 -3.70
CA TYR A 308 6.95 2.48 -5.03
C TYR A 308 6.99 1.43 -6.15
N PHE A 309 6.99 0.13 -5.85
CA PHE A 309 7.03 -0.92 -6.88
C PHE A 309 5.72 -0.99 -7.65
N THR A 310 5.82 -0.91 -8.98
CA THR A 310 4.66 -0.86 -9.88
C THR A 310 4.66 -2.02 -10.87
N VAL A 311 3.49 -2.33 -11.42
CA VAL A 311 3.30 -3.25 -12.53
C VAL A 311 2.58 -2.54 -13.67
N ASP A 312 2.88 -2.93 -14.91
CA ASP A 312 2.18 -2.45 -16.09
C ASP A 312 1.21 -3.53 -16.57
N LEU A 313 -0.09 -3.28 -16.41
CA LEU A 313 -1.15 -4.22 -16.74
C LEU A 313 -1.19 -4.57 -18.23
N SER A 314 -0.74 -3.66 -19.11
CA SER A 314 -0.71 -3.91 -20.55
C SER A 314 0.28 -5.01 -20.94
N LEU A 315 1.24 -5.30 -20.06
CA LEU A 315 2.24 -6.35 -20.24
C LEU A 315 1.95 -7.55 -19.36
N SER A 316 1.65 -7.32 -18.07
CA SER A 316 1.46 -8.42 -17.11
C SER A 316 0.24 -9.26 -17.42
N TRP A 317 -0.79 -8.68 -18.04
CA TRP A 317 -2.01 -9.40 -18.40
C TRP A 317 -2.09 -9.85 -19.87
N ASP A 318 -1.04 -9.63 -20.67
CA ASP A 318 -1.07 -9.92 -22.12
C ASP A 318 -1.32 -11.41 -22.45
N THR A 319 -0.95 -12.31 -21.54
CA THR A 319 -1.11 -13.76 -21.69
C THR A 319 -2.50 -14.28 -21.28
N TYR A 320 -3.29 -13.50 -20.51
CA TYR A 320 -4.60 -13.95 -20.03
C TYR A 320 -5.73 -13.35 -20.87
N LYS A 321 -6.38 -14.21 -21.65
CA LYS A 321 -7.41 -13.80 -22.63
C LYS A 321 -8.51 -12.90 -22.05
N GLY A 322 -9.07 -13.25 -20.88
CA GLY A 322 -10.15 -12.50 -20.25
C GLY A 322 -9.71 -11.11 -19.79
N ALA A 323 -8.58 -11.04 -19.08
CA ALA A 323 -7.97 -9.80 -18.62
C ALA A 323 -7.56 -8.88 -19.79
N LYS A 324 -6.87 -9.43 -20.80
CA LYS A 324 -6.47 -8.71 -22.01
C LYS A 324 -7.65 -8.15 -22.79
N ALA A 325 -8.71 -8.94 -22.96
CA ALA A 325 -9.93 -8.47 -23.62
C ALA A 325 -10.59 -7.32 -22.84
N SER A 326 -10.62 -7.43 -21.51
CA SER A 326 -11.22 -6.43 -20.62
C SER A 326 -10.45 -5.11 -20.62
N LEU A 327 -9.11 -5.14 -20.72
CA LEU A 327 -8.27 -3.94 -20.81
C LEU A 327 -8.29 -3.24 -22.18
N SER A 328 -8.83 -3.88 -23.22
CA SER A 328 -8.68 -3.41 -24.60
C SER A 328 -9.22 -1.98 -24.83
N SER A 329 -10.33 -1.61 -24.16
CA SER A 329 -10.90 -0.26 -24.19
C SER A 329 -9.98 0.78 -23.56
N CYS A 330 -9.37 0.45 -22.41
CA CYS A 330 -8.44 1.31 -21.68
C CYS A 330 -7.13 1.55 -22.44
N LEU A 331 -6.74 0.60 -23.31
CA LEU A 331 -5.52 0.66 -24.11
C LEU A 331 -5.70 1.37 -25.46
N MET A 332 -6.89 1.87 -25.77
CA MET A 332 -7.13 2.57 -27.03
C MET A 332 -6.38 3.91 -27.07
N PRO A 333 -5.64 4.25 -28.15
CA PRO A 333 -4.88 5.49 -28.21
C PRO A 333 -5.74 6.75 -28.02
N SER A 334 -6.99 6.73 -28.49
CA SER A 334 -7.94 7.83 -28.27
C SER A 334 -8.26 7.99 -26.79
N PHE A 335 -8.57 6.90 -26.09
CA PHE A 335 -8.87 6.93 -24.66
C PHE A 335 -7.69 7.43 -23.84
N ILE A 336 -6.48 6.93 -24.12
CA ILE A 336 -5.26 7.36 -23.44
C ILE A 336 -5.00 8.84 -23.70
N HIS A 337 -5.18 9.29 -24.95
CA HIS A 337 -5.06 10.69 -25.31
C HIS A 337 -6.06 11.55 -24.52
N ASP A 338 -7.32 11.15 -24.43
CA ASP A 338 -8.36 11.87 -23.68
C ASP A 338 -8.03 11.97 -22.18
N GLN A 339 -7.51 10.89 -21.57
CA GLN A 339 -7.03 10.91 -20.18
C GLN A 339 -5.82 11.84 -20.00
N CYS A 340 -4.87 11.84 -20.93
CA CYS A 340 -3.76 12.78 -20.91
C CYS A 340 -4.25 14.23 -20.95
N GLN A 341 -5.16 14.56 -21.88
CA GLN A 341 -5.73 15.90 -22.01
C GLN A 341 -6.43 16.32 -20.72
N LEU A 342 -7.26 15.43 -20.15
CA LEU A 342 -7.97 15.67 -18.89
C LEU A 342 -7.01 16.09 -17.77
N HIS A 343 -5.97 15.32 -17.50
CA HIS A 343 -5.06 15.60 -16.39
C HIS A 343 -4.13 16.78 -16.64
N TYR A 344 -3.61 16.94 -17.87
CA TYR A 344 -2.75 18.08 -18.18
C TYR A 344 -3.50 19.41 -18.19
N MET A 345 -4.75 19.45 -18.67
CA MET A 345 -5.58 20.66 -18.57
C MET A 345 -5.84 21.01 -17.10
N LYS A 346 -6.23 20.02 -16.28
CA LYS A 346 -6.46 20.21 -14.83
C LYS A 346 -5.23 20.80 -14.12
N VAL A 347 -4.00 20.41 -14.49
CA VAL A 347 -2.78 20.91 -13.82
C VAL A 347 -2.66 22.44 -13.88
N ASN A 348 -2.97 23.08 -15.01
CA ASN A 348 -2.84 24.54 -15.11
C ASN A 348 -3.84 25.27 -14.20
N ASP A 349 -5.08 24.81 -14.17
CA ASP A 349 -6.13 25.37 -13.31
C ASP A 349 -5.79 25.17 -11.83
N LEU A 350 -5.43 23.94 -11.46
CA LEU A 350 -5.04 23.57 -10.10
C LEU A 350 -3.79 24.33 -9.64
N MET A 351 -2.82 24.55 -10.53
CA MET A 351 -1.64 25.36 -10.21
C MET A 351 -1.98 26.81 -9.90
N SER A 352 -2.92 27.40 -10.64
CA SER A 352 -3.42 28.75 -10.37
C SER A 352 -4.13 28.82 -9.00
N GLU A 353 -5.01 27.85 -8.72
CA GLU A 353 -5.71 27.74 -7.44
C GLU A 353 -4.74 27.55 -6.26
N LEU A 354 -3.75 26.66 -6.39
CA LEU A 354 -2.70 26.47 -5.39
C LEU A 354 -1.91 27.74 -5.14
N CYS A 355 -1.52 28.47 -6.20
CA CYS A 355 -0.79 29.73 -6.04
C CYS A 355 -1.64 30.80 -5.34
N SER A 356 -2.95 30.83 -5.61
CA SER A 356 -3.87 31.73 -4.93
C SER A 356 -4.04 31.36 -3.45
N ALA A 357 -4.25 30.09 -3.14
CA ALA A 357 -4.43 29.61 -1.77
C ALA A 357 -3.16 29.81 -0.92
N LEU A 358 -1.98 29.53 -1.49
CA LEU A 358 -0.67 29.70 -0.84
C LEU A 358 -0.19 31.15 -0.81
N SER A 359 -0.95 32.11 -1.36
CA SER A 359 -0.57 33.51 -1.28
C SER A 359 -0.66 34.02 0.17
N ASN A 360 0.28 34.88 0.56
CA ASN A 360 0.49 35.30 1.95
C ASN A 360 -0.82 35.66 2.67
N ARG A 361 -1.10 34.94 3.77
CA ARG A 361 -2.19 35.17 4.75
C ARG A 361 -3.62 34.81 4.31
N VAL A 362 -3.83 34.18 3.15
CA VAL A 362 -5.17 33.68 2.76
C VAL A 362 -5.56 32.47 3.61
N LEU A 363 -4.64 31.50 3.76
CA LEU A 363 -4.85 30.34 4.62
C LEU A 363 -4.69 30.72 6.09
N ASN A 364 -5.82 30.74 6.79
CA ASN A 364 -5.92 30.91 8.24
C ASN A 364 -7.07 30.04 8.78
N ARG A 365 -7.21 29.98 10.11
CA ARG A 365 -8.20 29.14 10.79
C ARG A 365 -9.64 29.39 10.31
N ASP A 366 -10.04 30.65 10.21
CA ASP A 366 -11.39 31.02 9.79
C ASP A 366 -11.63 30.66 8.32
N TYR A 367 -10.62 30.85 7.47
CA TYR A 367 -10.71 30.48 6.06
C TYR A 367 -10.88 28.97 5.90
N VAL A 368 -10.12 28.15 6.63
CA VAL A 368 -10.21 26.69 6.58
C VAL A 368 -11.58 26.19 7.04
N LEU A 369 -12.13 26.76 8.12
CA LEU A 369 -13.47 26.39 8.61
C LEU A 369 -14.55 26.71 7.57
N ASN A 370 -14.47 27.89 6.94
CA ASN A 370 -15.46 28.35 5.95
C ASN A 370 -15.33 27.68 4.58
N ASN A 371 -14.15 27.16 4.22
CA ASN A 371 -13.82 26.62 2.89
C ASN A 371 -13.37 25.15 2.94
N SER A 372 -13.74 24.41 3.98
CA SER A 372 -13.28 23.03 4.21
C SER A 372 -13.47 22.11 2.99
N GLN A 373 -14.66 22.13 2.38
CA GLN A 373 -14.99 21.26 1.25
C GLN A 373 -14.18 21.60 -0.01
N SER A 374 -13.97 22.89 -0.32
CA SER A 374 -13.21 23.32 -1.49
C SER A 374 -11.72 23.04 -1.32
N LEU A 375 -11.17 23.28 -0.13
CA LEU A 375 -9.78 22.94 0.19
C LEU A 375 -9.51 21.43 0.05
N LEU A 376 -10.38 20.59 0.61
CA LEU A 376 -10.25 19.13 0.48
C LEU A 376 -10.47 18.66 -0.96
N ALA A 377 -11.35 19.31 -1.73
CA ALA A 377 -11.50 19.05 -3.15
C ALA A 377 -10.22 19.38 -3.93
N LEU A 378 -9.61 20.53 -3.66
CA LEU A 378 -8.33 20.94 -4.27
C LEU A 378 -7.22 19.93 -3.97
N VAL A 379 -7.05 19.53 -2.70
CA VAL A 379 -6.07 18.48 -2.31
C VAL A 379 -6.30 17.20 -3.11
N ARG A 380 -7.55 16.73 -3.23
CA ARG A 380 -7.88 15.49 -3.95
C ARG A 380 -7.60 15.61 -5.44
N ASN A 381 -8.05 16.68 -6.08
CA ASN A 381 -7.84 16.90 -7.52
C ASN A 381 -6.35 16.98 -7.88
N CYS A 382 -5.55 17.63 -7.04
CA CYS A 382 -4.10 17.69 -7.20
C CYS A 382 -3.48 16.29 -7.10
N ASN A 383 -3.78 15.53 -6.04
CA ASN A 383 -3.25 14.19 -5.85
C ASN A 383 -3.64 13.21 -6.95
N VAL A 384 -4.91 13.24 -7.38
CA VAL A 384 -5.42 12.38 -8.45
C VAL A 384 -4.66 12.64 -9.74
N SER A 385 -4.52 13.91 -10.12
CA SER A 385 -3.83 14.30 -11.35
C SER A 385 -2.34 14.00 -11.29
N LEU A 386 -1.66 14.34 -10.18
CA LEU A 386 -0.25 14.02 -9.96
C LEU A 386 0.00 12.51 -10.03
N ARG A 387 -0.79 11.73 -9.29
CA ARG A 387 -0.65 10.27 -9.25
C ARG A 387 -0.77 9.68 -10.65
N TRP A 388 -1.80 10.07 -11.40
CA TRP A 388 -2.02 9.54 -12.74
C TRP A 388 -0.85 9.86 -13.68
N LEU A 389 -0.43 11.13 -13.71
CA LEU A 389 0.66 11.61 -14.58
C LEU A 389 2.00 10.97 -14.23
N LEU A 390 2.35 10.89 -12.94
CA LEU A 390 3.62 10.31 -12.50
C LEU A 390 3.68 8.81 -12.79
N LEU A 391 2.60 8.06 -12.53
CA LEU A 391 2.57 6.62 -12.78
C LEU A 391 2.64 6.28 -14.27
N HIS A 392 1.82 6.90 -15.12
CA HIS A 392 1.73 6.51 -16.53
C HIS A 392 2.96 6.91 -17.36
N ARG A 393 3.77 7.88 -16.90
CA ARG A 393 5.10 8.17 -17.47
C ARG A 393 6.11 7.04 -17.24
N THR A 394 5.88 6.18 -16.26
CA THR A 394 6.76 5.03 -15.98
C THR A 394 6.38 3.76 -16.75
N SER A 395 5.27 3.76 -17.50
CA SER A 395 4.80 2.60 -18.26
C SER A 395 5.89 2.00 -19.15
N ASN A 396 5.99 0.66 -19.16
CA ASN A 396 6.86 -0.08 -20.06
C ASN A 396 6.27 -0.19 -21.47
N ASN A 397 4.97 0.06 -21.62
CA ASN A 397 4.35 0.24 -22.92
C ASN A 397 4.77 1.58 -23.53
N LYS A 398 5.74 1.50 -24.45
CA LYS A 398 6.34 2.66 -25.12
C LYS A 398 5.28 3.60 -25.74
N LYS A 399 4.20 3.07 -26.33
CA LYS A 399 3.16 3.91 -26.96
C LYS A 399 2.42 4.75 -25.93
N VAL A 400 2.06 4.16 -24.79
CA VAL A 400 1.38 4.84 -23.68
C VAL A 400 2.31 5.92 -23.12
N ARG A 401 3.53 5.53 -22.75
CA ARG A 401 4.53 6.45 -22.18
C ARG A 401 4.81 7.63 -23.11
N ASP A 402 5.08 7.37 -24.39
CA ASP A 402 5.42 8.41 -25.35
C ASP A 402 4.23 9.37 -25.59
N THR A 403 3.00 8.85 -25.56
CA THR A 403 1.77 9.65 -25.69
C THR A 403 1.59 10.56 -24.48
N VAL A 404 1.80 10.05 -23.25
CA VAL A 404 1.72 10.84 -22.02
C VAL A 404 2.78 11.94 -22.02
N ILE A 405 4.03 11.61 -22.36
CA ILE A 405 5.12 12.60 -22.42
C ILE A 405 4.84 13.68 -23.47
N SER A 406 4.42 13.27 -24.68
CA SER A 406 4.13 14.22 -25.77
C SER A 406 2.97 15.15 -25.45
N ALA A 407 1.94 14.65 -24.76
CA ALA A 407 0.81 15.48 -24.31
C ALA A 407 1.25 16.54 -23.30
N GLY A 408 2.21 16.23 -22.42
CA GLY A 408 2.79 17.21 -21.50
C GLY A 408 3.53 18.34 -22.23
N THR A 409 4.35 18.00 -23.23
CA THR A 409 5.03 19.00 -24.07
C THR A 409 4.05 19.89 -24.80
N ALA A 410 2.94 19.35 -25.31
CA ALA A 410 1.90 20.15 -25.98
C ALA A 410 1.23 21.17 -25.05
N HIS A 411 1.08 20.84 -23.77
CA HIS A 411 0.52 21.74 -22.75
C HIS A 411 1.56 22.63 -22.07
N GLN A 412 2.84 22.58 -22.48
CA GLN A 412 3.95 23.27 -21.82
C GLN A 412 4.14 22.85 -20.35
N ILE A 413 3.72 21.62 -20.01
CA ILE A 413 3.88 21.03 -18.69
C ILE A 413 5.01 19.99 -18.79
N GLU A 414 6.22 20.51 -18.70
CA GLU A 414 7.45 19.71 -18.67
C GLU A 414 7.75 19.19 -17.26
N GLU A 415 8.85 18.45 -17.09
CA GLU A 415 9.20 17.80 -15.82
C GLU A 415 9.39 18.79 -14.68
N GLU A 416 10.00 19.95 -14.94
CA GLU A 416 10.16 21.01 -13.94
C GLU A 416 8.81 21.58 -13.48
N ALA A 417 7.85 21.73 -14.41
CA ALA A 417 6.50 22.19 -14.08
C ALA A 417 5.74 21.16 -13.23
N LEU A 418 5.86 19.87 -13.55
CA LEU A 418 5.27 18.79 -12.74
C LEU A 418 5.92 18.71 -11.35
N LEU A 419 7.24 18.90 -11.26
CA LEU A 419 7.93 18.95 -9.97
C LEU A 419 7.47 20.14 -9.13
N SER A 420 7.32 21.31 -9.76
CA SER A 420 6.76 22.50 -9.11
C SER A 420 5.33 22.25 -8.62
N PHE A 421 4.50 21.57 -9.42
CA PHE A 421 3.14 21.19 -9.03
C PHE A 421 3.12 20.22 -7.85
N LEU A 422 3.99 19.21 -7.84
CA LEU A 422 4.16 18.31 -6.71
C LEU A 422 4.56 19.07 -5.44
N LEU A 423 5.55 19.96 -5.53
CA LEU A 423 6.04 20.75 -4.40
C LEU A 423 4.94 21.66 -3.83
N LYS A 424 4.24 22.42 -4.69
CA LYS A 424 3.13 23.28 -4.24
C LYS A 424 1.98 22.48 -3.65
N THR A 425 1.65 21.33 -4.22
CA THR A 425 0.62 20.44 -3.66
C THR A 425 1.03 19.97 -2.26
N SER A 426 2.28 19.51 -2.09
CA SER A 426 2.78 19.06 -0.79
C SER A 426 2.83 20.19 0.26
N GLN A 427 3.19 21.41 -0.14
CA GLN A 427 3.18 22.58 0.75
C GLN A 427 1.75 22.89 1.19
N PHE A 428 0.81 22.92 0.24
CA PHE A 428 -0.59 23.19 0.53
C PHE A 428 -1.21 22.14 1.46
N GLU A 429 -0.94 20.87 1.22
CA GLU A 429 -1.37 19.78 2.12
C GLU A 429 -0.82 19.95 3.53
N PHE A 430 0.47 20.27 3.64
CA PHE A 430 1.11 20.49 4.94
C PHE A 430 0.47 21.65 5.70
N GLU A 431 0.27 22.81 5.06
CA GLU A 431 -0.34 23.99 5.69
C GLU A 431 -1.80 23.71 6.10
N VAL A 432 -2.59 23.08 5.23
CA VAL A 432 -3.98 22.70 5.52
C VAL A 432 -4.04 21.71 6.68
N ASN A 433 -3.19 20.68 6.68
CA ASN A 433 -3.15 19.69 7.74
C ASN A 433 -2.74 20.29 9.09
N GLN A 434 -1.77 21.21 9.09
CA GLN A 434 -1.36 21.94 10.29
C GLN A 434 -2.53 22.75 10.87
N LEU A 435 -3.24 23.52 10.02
CA LEU A 435 -4.39 24.31 10.45
C LEU A 435 -5.53 23.44 11.00
N TYR A 436 -5.83 22.30 10.37
CA TYR A 436 -6.83 21.36 10.90
C TYR A 436 -6.39 20.74 12.23
N THR A 437 -5.11 20.39 12.37
CA THR A 437 -4.56 19.85 13.62
C THR A 437 -4.71 20.86 14.75
N GLU A 438 -4.32 22.12 14.51
CA GLU A 438 -4.50 23.21 15.47
C GLU A 438 -5.97 23.44 15.83
N LEU A 439 -6.88 23.41 14.85
CA LEU A 439 -8.33 23.54 15.08
C LEU A 439 -8.89 22.39 15.92
N MET A 440 -8.42 21.17 15.70
CA MET A 440 -8.85 20.00 16.45
C MET A 440 -8.34 20.01 17.89
N GLU A 441 -7.08 20.41 18.10
CA GLU A 441 -6.49 20.56 19.44
C GLU A 441 -7.14 21.71 20.23
N SER A 442 -7.44 22.83 19.58
CA SER A 442 -8.09 24.00 20.18
C SER A 442 -9.62 23.92 20.21
N LYS A 443 -10.25 22.87 19.66
CA LYS A 443 -11.71 22.72 19.59
C LYS A 443 -12.38 22.88 20.95
N GLY A 444 -11.81 22.26 21.99
CA GLY A 444 -12.36 22.31 23.33
C GLY A 444 -12.35 23.72 23.93
N THR A 445 -11.25 24.46 23.74
CA THR A 445 -11.12 25.83 24.25
C THR A 445 -12.03 26.78 23.47
N LEU A 446 -12.04 26.69 22.13
CA LEU A 446 -12.90 27.49 21.26
C LEU A 446 -14.39 27.29 21.56
N TRP A 447 -14.79 26.06 21.87
CA TRP A 447 -16.16 25.74 22.29
C TRP A 447 -16.54 26.45 23.59
N GLN A 448 -15.66 26.41 24.60
CA GLN A 448 -15.91 27.07 25.89
C GLN A 448 -15.92 28.60 25.75
N GLU A 449 -15.02 29.18 24.97
CA GLU A 449 -14.99 30.62 24.68
C GLU A 449 -16.28 31.06 23.98
N SER A 450 -16.70 30.32 22.94
CA SER A 450 -17.94 30.62 22.20
C SER A 450 -19.19 30.49 23.08
N LYS A 451 -19.23 29.47 23.95
CA LYS A 451 -20.28 29.29 24.96
C LYS A 451 -20.31 30.45 25.96
N GLY A 452 -19.15 30.90 26.41
CA GLY A 452 -18.99 32.08 27.26
C GLY A 452 -19.52 33.35 26.59
N HIS A 453 -19.11 33.63 25.35
CA HIS A 453 -19.60 34.79 24.60
C HIS A 453 -21.11 34.77 24.34
N ALA A 454 -21.69 33.59 24.07
CA ALA A 454 -23.13 33.44 23.92
C ALA A 454 -23.86 33.74 25.24
N SER A 455 -23.34 33.23 26.37
CA SER A 455 -23.85 33.51 27.71
C SER A 455 -23.80 35.01 28.03
N GLU A 456 -22.66 35.66 27.79
CA GLU A 456 -22.49 37.11 27.99
C GLU A 456 -23.48 37.90 27.12
N SER A 457 -23.63 37.55 25.84
CA SER A 457 -24.57 38.22 24.93
C SER A 457 -26.02 38.06 25.37
N MET A 458 -26.41 36.87 25.86
CA MET A 458 -27.74 36.63 26.43
C MET A 458 -27.96 37.45 27.70
N GLN A 459 -26.94 37.60 28.53
CA GLN A 459 -27.00 38.46 29.70
C GLN A 459 -27.17 39.94 29.31
N GLU A 460 -26.41 40.43 28.33
CA GLU A 460 -26.56 41.81 27.84
C GLU A 460 -27.94 42.08 27.24
N LEU A 461 -28.51 41.12 26.50
CA LEU A 461 -29.87 41.20 25.98
C LEU A 461 -30.90 41.23 27.12
N SER A 462 -30.74 40.38 28.14
CA SER A 462 -31.60 40.44 29.33
C SER A 462 -31.52 41.81 30.01
N GLU A 463 -30.33 42.39 30.14
CA GLU A 463 -30.13 43.71 30.75
C GLU A 463 -30.76 44.81 29.89
N TYR A 464 -30.67 44.72 28.57
CA TYR A 464 -31.35 45.64 27.65
C TYR A 464 -32.88 45.64 27.85
N PHE A 465 -33.52 44.45 27.86
CA PHE A 465 -34.97 44.33 28.05
C PHE A 465 -35.45 44.62 29.49
N SER A 466 -34.54 44.61 30.48
CA SER A 466 -34.84 45.04 31.85
C SER A 466 -35.09 46.56 31.99
N GLY A 467 -34.68 47.35 30.99
CA GLY A 467 -34.82 48.81 30.98
C GLY A 467 -33.80 49.57 31.83
N SER A 468 -32.68 48.93 32.19
CA SER A 468 -31.64 49.48 33.07
C SER A 468 -30.50 50.22 32.34
N ARG A 469 -30.29 49.98 31.02
CA ARG A 469 -29.34 50.75 30.20
C ARG A 469 -29.94 52.07 29.71
N THR A 470 -29.23 53.17 29.93
CA THR A 470 -29.68 54.57 29.75
C THR A 470 -29.71 55.09 28.31
N LEU A 471 -29.33 54.28 27.31
CA LEU A 471 -29.20 54.74 25.92
C LEU A 471 -30.28 54.12 25.01
N SER A 472 -31.19 55.02 24.61
CA SER A 472 -32.10 54.98 23.46
C SER A 472 -33.21 53.91 23.44
N TRP A 473 -34.44 54.42 23.62
CA TRP A 473 -35.74 53.78 23.40
C TRP A 473 -36.09 52.63 24.35
N LYS A 474 -36.99 52.92 25.31
CA LYS A 474 -37.47 51.99 26.33
C LYS A 474 -38.36 50.89 25.70
N ILE A 475 -37.74 49.78 25.28
CA ILE A 475 -38.45 48.52 25.01
C ILE A 475 -38.30 47.67 26.27
N LYS A 476 -39.27 47.76 27.19
CA LYS A 476 -39.31 46.93 28.41
C LYS A 476 -40.22 45.73 28.14
N ASP A 477 -39.67 44.52 28.26
CA ASP A 477 -40.42 43.27 28.11
C ASP A 477 -39.89 42.24 29.13
N GLU A 478 -40.71 41.94 30.14
CA GLU A 478 -40.31 41.04 31.23
C GLU A 478 -40.26 39.57 30.78
N ASN A 479 -41.06 39.17 29.80
CA ASN A 479 -41.04 37.81 29.29
C ASN A 479 -39.73 37.53 28.52
N LEU A 480 -39.28 38.49 27.71
CA LEU A 480 -38.00 38.36 26.99
C LEU A 480 -36.80 38.42 27.94
N MET A 481 -36.88 39.24 28.99
CA MET A 481 -35.84 39.29 30.03
C MET A 481 -35.66 37.92 30.72
N ASP A 482 -36.75 37.30 31.17
CA ASP A 482 -36.69 36.01 31.86
C ASP A 482 -36.28 34.88 30.91
N LEU A 483 -36.70 34.94 29.64
CA LEU A 483 -36.27 34.02 28.60
C LEU A 483 -34.74 34.07 28.43
N PHE A 484 -34.15 35.25 28.20
CA PHE A 484 -32.71 35.38 27.98
C PHE A 484 -31.89 35.01 29.21
N LYS A 485 -32.38 35.31 30.43
CA LYS A 485 -31.77 34.82 31.68
C LYS A 485 -31.78 33.30 31.79
N SER A 486 -32.89 32.66 31.43
CA SER A 486 -32.99 31.20 31.50
C SER A 486 -32.04 30.51 30.51
N LEU A 487 -31.88 31.08 29.31
CA LEU A 487 -30.96 30.58 28.29
C LEU A 487 -29.49 30.75 28.70
N CYS A 488 -29.16 31.83 29.41
CA CYS A 488 -27.82 32.09 29.94
C CYS A 488 -27.35 31.00 30.92
N VAL A 489 -28.26 30.41 31.70
CA VAL A 489 -27.95 29.34 32.67
C VAL A 489 -27.84 27.96 32.00
N GLN A 490 -28.47 27.80 30.83
CA GLN A 490 -28.45 26.56 30.05
C GLN A 490 -27.29 26.50 29.04
N ALA A 491 -26.75 27.66 28.64
CA ALA A 491 -25.60 27.80 27.75
C ALA A 491 -24.37 27.09 28.30
#